data_AF-X0VVL6-F1
#
_entry.id   AF-X0VVL6-F1
#
_cell.length_a   1.000
_cell.length_b   1.000
_cell.length_c   1.000
_cell.angle_alpha   90.00
_cell.angle_beta   90.00
_cell.angle_gamma   90.00
#
_symmetry.space_group_name_H-M   'P 1'
#
loop_
_entity.id
_entity.type
_entity.pdbx_description
1 polymer ?
#
loop_
_entity_poly.entity_id
_entity_poly.type
_entity_poly.pdbx_seq_one_letter_code
_entity_poly.pdbx_strand_id
1 'polypeptide(L)'
;AGYIKVYISLYQAQGSNLAIWQNMLKSLAQYSVTRPVYADEAHIRELVRSKPDPDKQAYAVVAIKEDDIMHLTKPAVDQFGHELLTLKEGAVQLDNIIEFVHANQKHYLFRNNILILKDTVK
;
A
#
# COMPACT_ATOMS: atom_id res chain seq x y z
N ALA A 1 -19.65 -10.12 5.73
CA ALA A 1 -18.65 -9.28 5.03
C ALA A 1 -17.25 -9.72 5.47
N GLY A 2 -16.40 -10.09 4.52
CA GLY A 2 -15.01 -10.46 4.79
C GLY A 2 -14.08 -9.26 4.80
N TYR A 3 -12.84 -9.50 5.19
CA TYR A 3 -11.73 -8.58 4.94
C TYR A 3 -10.88 -9.15 3.81
N ILE A 4 -10.51 -8.30 2.85
CA ILE A 4 -9.53 -8.63 1.82
C ILE A 4 -8.26 -7.80 2.01
N LYS A 5 -7.14 -8.30 1.50
CA LYS A 5 -5.91 -7.51 1.40
C LYS A 5 -5.99 -6.64 0.15
N VAL A 6 -5.64 -5.38 0.31
CA VAL A 6 -5.40 -4.46 -0.80
C VAL A 6 -3.99 -3.89 -0.70
N TYR A 7 -3.50 -3.35 -1.81
CA TYR A 7 -2.14 -2.86 -1.93
C TYR A 7 -2.13 -1.39 -2.34
N ILE A 8 -1.60 -0.53 -1.48
CA ILE A 8 -1.66 0.93 -1.65
C ILE A 8 -0.27 1.45 -2.01
N SER A 9 -0.15 2.14 -3.14
CA SER A 9 1.10 2.74 -3.59
C SER A 9 1.57 3.87 -2.68
N LEU A 10 2.85 3.87 -2.32
CA LEU A 10 3.49 4.89 -1.49
C LEU A 10 4.70 5.50 -2.19
N TYR A 11 4.89 6.81 -1.98
CA TYR A 11 6.04 7.56 -2.50
C TYR A 11 6.60 8.46 -1.40
N GLN A 12 7.92 8.47 -1.24
CA GLN A 12 8.62 9.32 -0.28
C GLN A 12 9.95 9.82 -0.87
N ALA A 13 10.14 11.14 -0.89
CA ALA A 13 11.36 11.75 -1.42
C ALA A 13 12.61 11.33 -0.64
N GLN A 14 12.48 11.16 0.68
CA GLN A 14 13.54 10.65 1.57
C GLN A 14 13.35 9.15 1.86
N GLY A 15 13.13 8.34 0.83
CA GLY A 15 12.75 6.93 1.00
C GLY A 15 13.85 6.01 1.56
N SER A 16 15.09 6.49 1.71
CA SER A 16 16.11 5.80 2.50
C SER A 16 15.88 5.87 4.02
N ASN A 17 15.02 6.78 4.50
CA ASN A 17 14.74 6.98 5.91
C ASN A 17 13.48 6.21 6.35
N LEU A 18 13.69 5.07 7.02
CA LEU A 18 12.60 4.21 7.50
C LEU A 18 11.65 4.90 8.48
N ALA A 19 12.13 5.85 9.29
CA ALA A 19 11.29 6.57 10.24
C ALA A 19 10.24 7.45 9.52
N ILE A 20 10.58 7.99 8.35
CA ILE A 20 9.66 8.78 7.54
C ILE A 20 8.58 7.89 6.91
N TRP A 21 8.95 6.69 6.43
CA TRP A 21 7.96 5.70 5.99
C TRP A 21 7.00 5.32 7.11
N GLN A 22 7.52 5.07 8.32
CA GLN A 22 6.68 4.76 9.47
C GLN A 22 5.68 5.90 9.78
N ASN A 23 6.12 7.16 9.73
CA ASN A 23 5.24 8.29 9.94
C ASN A 23 4.20 8.45 8.82
N MET A 24 4.56 8.16 7.57
CA MET A 24 3.62 8.12 6.45
C MET A 24 2.54 7.04 6.63
N LEU A 25 2.89 5.86 7.15
CA LEU A 25 1.91 4.82 7.45
C LEU A 25 0.95 5.24 8.55
N LYS A 26 1.45 5.93 9.59
CA LYS A 26 0.60 6.49 10.66
C LYS A 26 -0.44 7.48 10.15
N SER A 27 -0.12 8.23 9.09
CA SER A 27 -1.05 9.17 8.46
C SER A 27 -1.77 8.61 7.22
N LEU A 28 -1.53 7.35 6.85
CA LEU A 28 -2.07 6.77 5.61
C LEU A 28 -3.61 6.84 5.56
N ALA A 29 -4.27 6.58 6.69
CA ALA A 29 -5.72 6.67 6.82
C ALA A 29 -6.29 8.05 6.47
N GLN A 30 -5.50 9.12 6.65
CA GLN A 30 -5.92 10.51 6.38
C GLN A 30 -5.73 10.90 4.91
N TYR A 31 -4.88 10.19 4.15
CA TYR A 31 -4.43 10.58 2.82
C TYR A 31 -4.47 9.44 1.78
N SER A 32 -5.20 8.35 2.06
CA SER A 32 -5.24 7.18 1.18
C SER A 32 -6.05 7.40 -0.10
N VAL A 33 -6.99 8.35 -0.10
CA VAL A 33 -7.97 8.57 -1.18
C VAL A 33 -7.32 8.91 -2.53
N THR A 34 -6.13 9.51 -2.54
CA THR A 34 -5.45 9.94 -3.78
C THR A 34 -4.43 8.94 -4.30
N ARG A 35 -4.27 7.79 -3.65
CA ARG A 35 -3.22 6.82 -3.96
C ARG A 35 -3.80 5.66 -4.78
N PRO A 36 -3.09 5.15 -5.79
CA PRO A 36 -3.46 3.91 -6.46
C PRO A 36 -3.60 2.75 -5.45
N VAL A 37 -4.72 2.04 -5.54
CA VAL A 37 -5.04 0.87 -4.71
C VAL A 37 -5.29 -0.32 -5.64
N TYR A 38 -4.66 -1.45 -5.36
CA TYR A 38 -4.77 -2.68 -6.17
C TYR A 38 -5.37 -3.81 -5.35
N ALA A 39 -6.11 -4.69 -6.03
CA ALA A 39 -6.58 -5.96 -5.46
C ALA A 39 -5.51 -7.08 -5.53
N ASP A 40 -4.56 -6.97 -6.47
CA ASP A 40 -3.50 -7.95 -6.71
C ASP A 40 -2.12 -7.36 -6.36
N GLU A 41 -1.31 -8.13 -5.63
CA GLU A 41 0.05 -7.76 -5.27
C GLU A 41 0.98 -7.70 -6.49
N ALA A 42 0.73 -8.52 -7.51
CA ALA A 42 1.53 -8.55 -8.72
C ALA A 42 1.48 -7.20 -9.46
N HIS A 43 0.29 -6.58 -9.54
CA HIS A 43 0.08 -5.31 -10.24
C HIS A 43 0.82 -4.15 -9.56
N ILE A 44 0.72 -4.04 -8.23
CA ILE A 44 1.48 -3.00 -7.50
C ILE A 44 2.99 -3.23 -7.59
N ARG A 45 3.44 -4.50 -7.59
CA ARG A 45 4.86 -4.84 -7.72
C ARG A 45 5.39 -4.44 -9.09
N GLU A 46 4.60 -4.61 -10.15
CA GLU A 46 4.93 -4.12 -11.49
C GLU A 46 5.04 -2.59 -11.51
N LEU A 47 4.04 -1.88 -10.95
CA LEU A 47 4.08 -0.42 -10.83
C LEU A 47 5.33 0.08 -10.11
N VAL A 48 5.64 -0.50 -8.95
CA VAL A 48 6.78 -0.08 -8.12
C VAL A 48 8.11 -0.35 -8.84
N ARG A 49 8.24 -1.50 -9.52
CA ARG A 49 9.43 -1.85 -10.30
C ARG A 49 9.64 -0.98 -11.53
N SER A 50 8.56 -0.44 -12.10
CA SER A 50 8.66 0.39 -13.30
C SER A 50 9.13 1.83 -13.04
N LYS A 51 9.28 2.25 -11.77
CA LYS A 51 9.64 3.63 -11.44
C LYS A 51 11.17 3.82 -11.50
N PRO A 52 11.64 4.99 -11.96
CA PRO A 52 13.07 5.26 -12.12
C PRO A 52 13.84 5.36 -10.80
N ASP A 53 13.18 5.79 -9.73
CA ASP A 53 13.76 5.95 -8.39
C ASP A 53 13.18 4.92 -7.41
N PRO A 54 13.64 3.65 -7.42
CA PRO A 54 13.08 2.60 -6.56
C PRO A 54 13.19 2.93 -5.07
N ASP A 55 14.25 3.64 -4.65
CA ASP A 55 14.42 4.05 -3.25
C ASP A 55 13.30 4.95 -2.72
N LYS A 56 12.53 5.58 -3.61
CA LYS A 56 11.41 6.45 -3.23
C LYS A 56 10.06 5.75 -3.30
N GLN A 57 10.03 4.46 -3.66
CA GLN A 57 8.80 3.71 -3.89
C GLN A 57 8.62 2.61 -2.86
N ALA A 58 7.38 2.42 -2.46
CA ALA A 58 6.96 1.32 -1.60
C ALA A 58 5.47 1.07 -1.80
N TYR A 59 4.94 0.07 -1.11
CA TYR A 59 3.51 -0.07 -0.94
C TYR A 59 3.16 -0.59 0.46
N ALA A 60 1.93 -0.33 0.89
CA ALA A 60 1.35 -0.90 2.10
C ALA A 60 0.38 -2.03 1.73
N VAL A 61 0.37 -3.08 2.55
CA VAL A 61 -0.65 -4.12 2.55
C VAL A 61 -1.65 -3.78 3.65
N VAL A 62 -2.92 -3.61 3.29
CA VAL A 62 -3.98 -3.18 4.21
C VAL A 62 -5.16 -4.14 4.13
N ALA A 63 -5.70 -4.53 5.28
CA ALA A 63 -6.97 -5.26 5.36
C ALA A 63 -8.15 -4.30 5.23
N ILE A 64 -9.01 -4.51 4.25
CA ILE A 64 -10.18 -3.67 3.99
C ILE A 64 -11.43 -4.54 4.01
N LYS A 65 -12.51 -4.04 4.62
CA LYS A 65 -13.82 -4.71 4.53
C LYS A 65 -14.29 -4.67 3.08
N GLU A 66 -14.79 -5.78 2.56
CA GLU A 66 -15.30 -5.83 1.18
C GLU A 66 -16.37 -4.76 0.92
N ASP A 67 -17.25 -4.52 1.90
CA ASP A 67 -18.29 -3.49 1.81
C ASP A 67 -17.74 -2.05 1.71
N ASP A 68 -16.47 -1.83 2.04
CA ASP A 68 -15.81 -0.52 1.94
C ASP A 68 -15.14 -0.29 0.58
N ILE A 69 -15.27 -1.24 -0.35
CA ILE A 69 -14.81 -1.13 -1.73
C ILE A 69 -15.98 -0.70 -2.62
N MET A 70 -15.77 0.34 -3.41
CA MET A 70 -16.75 0.86 -4.35
C MET A 70 -16.58 0.15 -5.69
N HIS A 71 -17.60 -0.60 -6.10
CA HIS A 71 -17.65 -1.23 -7.42
C HIS A 71 -18.16 -0.24 -8.46
N LEU A 72 -17.22 0.34 -9.22
CA LEU A 72 -17.52 1.25 -10.32
C LEU A 72 -17.75 0.46 -11.61
N THR A 73 -18.69 0.90 -12.45
CA THR A 73 -18.95 0.28 -13.76
C THR A 73 -17.79 0.43 -14.74
N LYS A 74 -16.96 1.46 -14.54
CA LYS A 74 -15.72 1.70 -15.28
C LYS A 74 -14.64 2.09 -14.26
N PRO A 75 -13.91 1.12 -13.68
CA PRO A 75 -12.81 1.43 -12.77
C PRO A 75 -11.69 2.18 -13.52
N ALA A 76 -10.94 2.99 -12.78
CA ALA A 76 -9.72 3.57 -13.31
C ALA A 76 -8.68 2.46 -13.52
N VAL A 77 -7.78 2.65 -14.49
CA VAL A 77 -6.67 1.74 -14.74
C VAL A 77 -5.35 2.49 -14.67
N ASP A 78 -4.27 1.78 -14.31
CA ASP A 78 -2.93 2.33 -14.38
C ASP A 78 -2.37 2.32 -15.82
N GLN A 79 -1.09 2.69 -15.96
CA GLN A 79 -0.39 2.74 -17.25
C GLN A 79 -0.17 1.35 -17.91
N PHE A 80 -0.36 0.26 -17.16
CA PHE A 80 -0.25 -1.12 -17.62
C PHE A 80 -1.62 -1.75 -17.91
N GLY A 81 -2.70 -1.01 -17.66
CA GLY A 81 -4.07 -1.49 -17.83
C GLY A 81 -4.64 -2.21 -16.61
N HIS A 82 -3.94 -2.18 -15.46
CA HIS A 82 -4.41 -2.82 -14.23
C HIS A 82 -5.48 -1.98 -13.55
N GLU A 83 -6.59 -2.62 -13.18
CA GLU A 83 -7.69 -1.95 -12.47
C GLU A 83 -7.28 -1.44 -11.09
N LEU A 84 -7.74 -0.23 -10.77
CA LEU A 84 -7.57 0.42 -9.48
C LEU A 84 -8.86 0.35 -8.67
N LEU A 85 -8.75 -0.09 -7.41
CA LEU A 85 -9.86 -0.08 -6.47
C LEU A 85 -10.17 1.34 -6.02
N THR A 86 -11.46 1.64 -5.90
CA THR A 86 -11.95 2.85 -5.24
C THR A 86 -12.42 2.47 -3.84
N LEU A 87 -11.86 3.08 -2.81
CA LEU A 87 -12.24 2.83 -1.42
C LEU A 87 -13.16 3.94 -0.92
N LYS A 88 -14.11 3.58 -0.04
CA LYS A 88 -14.90 4.57 0.71
C LYS A 88 -13.99 5.42 1.61
N GLU A 89 -14.44 6.62 1.93
CA GLU A 89 -13.80 7.44 2.95
C GLU A 89 -13.73 6.68 4.29
N GLY A 90 -12.58 6.71 4.96
CA GLY A 90 -12.38 6.00 6.23
C GLY A 90 -12.20 4.48 6.14
N ALA A 91 -12.19 3.89 4.93
CA ALA A 91 -11.96 2.46 4.73
C ALA A 91 -10.59 2.00 5.24
N VAL A 92 -9.57 2.86 5.08
CA VAL A 92 -8.21 2.62 5.58
C VAL A 92 -8.13 3.08 7.03
N GLN A 93 -7.76 2.17 7.92
CA GLN A 93 -7.53 2.45 9.34
C GLN A 93 -6.13 2.01 9.74
N LEU A 94 -5.54 2.71 10.70
CA LEU A 94 -4.17 2.46 11.15
C LEU A 94 -3.96 1.01 11.60
N ASP A 95 -4.92 0.48 12.35
CA ASP A 95 -4.88 -0.88 12.91
C ASP A 95 -5.00 -1.97 11.83
N ASN A 96 -5.44 -1.60 10.62
CA ASN A 96 -5.65 -2.53 9.51
C ASN A 96 -4.45 -2.57 8.55
N ILE A 97 -3.40 -1.77 8.80
CA ILE A 97 -2.16 -1.82 8.04
C ILE A 97 -1.35 -3.03 8.52
N ILE A 98 -1.12 -3.99 7.62
CA ILE A 98 -0.49 -5.27 7.95
C ILE A 98 1.03 -5.19 7.75
N GLU A 99 1.44 -4.71 6.59
CA GLU A 99 2.81 -4.83 6.09
C GLU A 99 3.17 -3.62 5.23
N PHE A 100 4.44 -3.29 5.23
CA PHE A 100 5.07 -2.30 4.36
C PHE A 100 6.15 -3.00 3.55
N VAL A 101 6.12 -2.81 2.24
CA VAL A 101 7.08 -3.42 1.32
C VAL A 101 7.78 -2.32 0.55
N HIS A 102 9.08 -2.21 0.77
CA HIS A 102 9.93 -1.26 0.07
C HIS A 102 10.36 -1.81 -1.29
N ALA A 103 10.61 -0.96 -2.29
CA ALA A 103 10.95 -1.42 -3.65
C ALA A 103 12.21 -2.31 -3.70
N ASN A 104 13.15 -2.12 -2.77
CA ASN A 104 14.32 -2.97 -2.56
C ASN A 104 14.01 -4.38 -2.03
N GLN A 105 12.74 -4.80 -2.04
CA GLN A 105 12.25 -6.10 -1.60
C GLN A 105 12.39 -6.33 -0.09
N LYS A 106 12.66 -5.31 0.72
CA LYS A 106 12.56 -5.45 2.19
C LYS A 106 11.11 -5.37 2.61
N HIS A 107 10.70 -6.39 3.37
CA HIS A 107 9.37 -6.55 3.92
C HIS A 107 9.38 -6.19 5.41
N TYR A 108 8.41 -5.42 5.87
CA TYR A 108 8.29 -4.98 7.24
C TYR A 108 6.87 -5.18 7.76
N LEU A 109 6.73 -5.88 8.88
CA LEU A 109 5.46 -5.91 9.60
C LEU A 109 5.20 -4.55 10.23
N PHE A 110 3.98 -4.04 10.10
CA PHE A 110 3.55 -2.85 10.81
C PHE A 110 2.77 -3.27 12.06
N ARG A 111 3.35 -3.08 13.24
CA ARG A 111 2.77 -3.50 14.53
C ARG A 111 3.02 -2.42 15.56
N ASN A 112 2.05 -2.12 16.42
CA ASN A 112 2.19 -1.08 17.45
C ASN A 112 2.75 0.24 16.90
N ASN A 113 2.35 0.60 15.69
CA ASN A 113 2.80 1.78 14.95
C ASN A 113 4.32 1.85 14.67
N ILE A 114 5.01 0.70 14.68
CA ILE A 114 6.43 0.55 14.32
C ILE A 114 6.62 -0.42 13.15
N LEU A 115 7.67 -0.19 12.37
CA LEU A 115 8.10 -1.10 11.31
C LEU A 115 9.12 -2.11 11.85
N ILE A 116 8.78 -3.39 11.74
CA ILE A 116 9.62 -4.51 12.17
C ILE A 116 10.05 -5.27 10.93
N LEU A 117 11.35 -5.34 10.65
CA LEU A 117 11.86 -6.09 9.50
C LEU A 117 11.43 -7.55 9.61
N LYS A 118 10.82 -8.07 8.55
CA LYS A 118 10.43 -9.48 8.46
C LYS A 118 11.68 -10.28 8.09
N ASP A 119 12.16 -11.10 9.01
CA ASP A 119 13.28 -12.00 8.71
C ASP A 119 12.89 -12.91 7.54
N THR A 120 13.66 -12.83 6.46
CA THR A 120 13.56 -13.80 5.38
C THR A 120 14.13 -15.10 5.92
N VAL A 121 13.27 -16.01 6.39
CA VAL A 121 13.68 -17.41 6.54
C VAL A 121 14.09 -17.85 5.14
N LYS A 122 15.39 -18.07 4.97
CA LYS A 122 15.99 -18.58 3.72
C LYS A 122 15.49 -19.98 3.43
#